data_AF-A0A3N0XUB7-F1
#
_entry.id   AF-A0A3N0XUB7-F1
#
_cell.length_a   1.000
_cell.length_b   1.000
_cell.length_c   1.000
_cell.angle_alpha   90.00
_cell.angle_beta   90.00
_cell.angle_gamma   90.00
#
_symmetry.space_group_name_H-M   'P 1'
#
loop_
_entity.id
_entity.type
_entity.pdbx_description
1 polymer ?
#
loop_
_entity_poly.entity_id
_entity_poly.type
_entity_poly.pdbx_seq_one_letter_code
_entity_poly.pdbx_strand_id
1 'polypeptide(L)'
;MATTDVEDFIGQNRLLSDFVEKFRGLSESDKQWKYRREFLFRNISNYEEEEEEESRVDHLLAMSMVWANHVFMGCRYNPELLERVREMADGIDVEDAPVFKTRDELIKQQQQKVNNLPPILHITAEVCTVCASASTNKFANINMSFDHVISDCFTIKESEFNFTLYLGA
;
A
#
# COMPACT_ATOMS: atom_id res chain seq x y z
N MET A 1 -45.69 -24.82 -0.99
CA MET A 1 -44.84 -23.63 -1.20
C MET A 1 -44.31 -23.24 0.16
N ALA A 2 -43.02 -23.42 0.41
CA ALA A 2 -42.42 -23.11 1.69
C ALA A 2 -42.25 -21.59 1.80
N THR A 3 -43.14 -20.94 2.54
CA THR A 3 -42.92 -19.59 3.04
C THR A 3 -41.89 -19.72 4.16
N THR A 4 -40.60 -19.66 3.84
CA THR A 4 -39.59 -19.45 4.88
C THR A 4 -39.91 -18.11 5.54
N ASP A 5 -40.07 -18.12 6.86
CA ASP A 5 -40.50 -16.96 7.62
C ASP A 5 -39.44 -15.86 7.55
N VAL A 6 -39.85 -14.59 7.43
CA VAL A 6 -38.92 -13.46 7.35
C VAL A 6 -38.04 -13.40 8.60
N GLU A 7 -38.58 -13.81 9.74
CA GLU A 7 -37.88 -13.91 11.02
C GLU A 7 -36.73 -14.91 10.98
N ASP A 8 -36.91 -16.07 10.32
CA ASP A 8 -35.87 -17.09 10.18
C ASP A 8 -34.68 -16.57 9.35
N PHE A 9 -34.97 -15.86 8.25
CA PHE A 9 -33.92 -15.27 7.40
C PHE A 9 -33.12 -14.19 8.14
N ILE A 10 -33.79 -13.35 8.93
CA ILE A 10 -33.12 -12.35 9.78
C ILE A 10 -32.25 -13.04 10.84
N GLY A 11 -32.74 -14.14 11.42
CA GLY A 11 -32.00 -14.96 12.38
C GLY A 11 -30.70 -15.53 11.78
N GLN A 12 -30.79 -16.15 10.60
CA GLN A 12 -29.63 -16.69 9.88
C GLN A 12 -28.60 -15.61 9.55
N ASN A 13 -29.03 -14.44 9.09
CA ASN A 13 -28.11 -13.32 8.81
C ASN A 13 -27.36 -12.83 10.04
N ARG A 14 -28.02 -12.83 11.22
CA ARG A 14 -27.34 -12.49 12.49
C ARG A 14 -26.29 -13.52 12.86
N LEU A 15 -26.64 -14.81 12.78
CA LEU A 15 -25.70 -15.90 13.08
C LEU A 15 -24.49 -15.88 12.15
N LEU A 16 -24.70 -15.68 10.86
CA LEU A 16 -23.62 -15.54 9.88
C LEU A 16 -22.74 -14.34 10.19
N SER A 17 -23.33 -13.20 10.56
CA SER A 17 -22.57 -12.02 10.97
C SER A 17 -21.71 -12.31 12.20
N ASP A 18 -22.27 -12.90 13.25
CA ASP A 18 -21.54 -13.24 14.47
C ASP A 18 -20.45 -14.28 14.21
N PHE A 19 -20.66 -15.18 13.24
CA PHE A 19 -19.63 -16.12 12.79
C PHE A 19 -18.47 -15.40 12.09
N VAL A 20 -18.76 -14.53 11.13
CA VAL A 20 -17.73 -13.77 10.38
C VAL A 20 -16.92 -12.87 11.31
N GLU A 21 -17.54 -12.23 12.30
CA GLU A 21 -16.84 -11.36 13.27
C GLU A 21 -15.73 -12.09 14.06
N LYS A 22 -15.81 -13.41 14.23
CA LYS A 22 -14.76 -14.20 14.91
C LYS A 22 -13.44 -14.20 14.14
N PHE A 23 -13.47 -13.95 12.83
CA PHE A 23 -12.29 -14.00 11.99
C PHE A 23 -11.53 -12.68 11.91
N ARG A 24 -11.99 -11.62 12.59
CA ARG A 24 -11.28 -10.35 12.63
C ARG A 24 -9.89 -10.51 13.28
N GLY A 25 -8.85 -10.02 12.61
CA GLY A 25 -7.48 -10.03 13.11
C GLY A 25 -7.20 -8.88 14.07
N LEU A 26 -6.32 -9.11 15.05
CA LEU A 26 -5.96 -8.11 16.07
C LEU A 26 -5.24 -6.87 15.50
N SER A 27 -4.42 -7.06 14.46
CA SER A 27 -3.65 -6.00 13.82
C SER A 27 -4.37 -5.33 12.65
N GLU A 28 -5.63 -5.69 12.40
CA GLU A 28 -6.41 -5.13 11.30
C GLU A 28 -7.02 -3.78 11.69
N SER A 29 -6.76 -2.77 10.87
CA SER A 29 -7.48 -1.50 10.96
C SER A 29 -8.97 -1.68 10.65
N ASP A 30 -9.81 -0.78 11.15
CA ASP A 30 -11.26 -0.81 10.85
C ASP A 30 -11.54 -0.74 9.34
N LYS A 31 -10.73 0.03 8.59
CA LYS A 31 -10.84 0.12 7.13
C LYS A 31 -10.55 -1.22 6.48
N GLN A 32 -9.44 -1.88 6.84
CA GLN A 32 -9.10 -3.21 6.32
C GLN A 32 -10.19 -4.23 6.67
N TRP A 33 -10.66 -4.25 7.92
CA TRP A 33 -11.68 -5.19 8.36
C TRP A 33 -13.00 -4.99 7.62
N LYS A 34 -13.48 -3.75 7.44
CA LYS A 34 -14.70 -3.46 6.68
C LYS A 34 -14.71 -4.15 5.31
N TYR A 35 -13.62 -4.00 4.56
CA TYR A 35 -13.52 -4.52 3.21
C TYR A 35 -13.25 -6.03 3.18
N ARG A 36 -12.42 -6.56 4.09
CA ARG A 36 -12.21 -8.01 4.18
C ARG A 36 -13.47 -8.75 4.63
N ARG A 37 -14.25 -8.15 5.53
CA ARG A 37 -15.56 -8.66 5.96
C ARG A 37 -16.53 -8.74 4.78
N GLU A 38 -16.57 -7.73 3.92
CA GLU A 38 -17.38 -7.74 2.69
C GLU A 38 -16.93 -8.84 1.72
N PHE A 39 -15.61 -9.04 1.57
CA PHE A 39 -15.05 -10.16 0.82
C PHE A 39 -15.54 -11.51 1.35
N LEU A 40 -15.56 -11.69 2.67
CA LEU A 40 -16.05 -12.92 3.30
C LEU A 40 -17.54 -13.15 3.01
N PHE A 41 -18.42 -12.16 3.26
CA PHE A 41 -19.86 -12.32 3.01
C PHE A 41 -20.19 -12.65 1.56
N ARG A 42 -19.45 -12.09 0.61
CA ARG A 42 -19.67 -12.34 -0.81
C ARG A 42 -19.35 -13.77 -1.22
N ASN A 43 -18.39 -14.40 -0.55
CA ASN A 43 -17.86 -15.69 -0.95
C ASN A 43 -18.34 -16.84 -0.06
N ILE A 44 -18.78 -16.58 1.19
CA ILE A 44 -19.06 -17.62 2.20
C ILE A 44 -20.09 -18.66 1.76
N SER A 45 -21.15 -18.26 1.04
CA SER A 45 -22.18 -19.20 0.55
C SER A 45 -21.61 -20.28 -0.38
N ASN A 46 -20.59 -19.94 -1.17
CA ASN A 46 -19.99 -20.87 -2.13
C ASN A 46 -19.12 -21.93 -1.42
N TYR A 47 -18.84 -21.75 -0.12
CA TYR A 47 -17.99 -22.62 0.66
C TYR A 47 -18.76 -23.52 1.64
N GLU A 48 -20.07 -23.29 1.85
CA GLU A 48 -20.94 -24.09 2.73
C GLU A 48 -21.60 -25.31 2.03
N GLU A 49 -21.57 -25.41 0.70
CA GLU A 49 -22.31 -26.45 -0.05
C GLU A 49 -21.59 -27.82 -0.18
N GLU A 50 -20.38 -28.00 0.36
CA GLU A 50 -19.57 -29.22 0.15
C GLU A 50 -19.13 -29.88 1.47
N GLU A 51 -19.05 -31.22 1.47
CA GLU A 51 -18.94 -32.12 2.64
C GLU A 51 -17.69 -31.94 3.52
N GLU A 52 -16.71 -31.11 3.14
CA GLU A 52 -15.49 -30.80 3.89
C GLU A 52 -15.41 -29.30 4.29
N GLU A 53 -16.38 -28.84 5.08
CA GLU A 53 -16.58 -27.43 5.46
C GLU A 53 -15.36 -26.75 6.12
N GLU A 54 -14.64 -27.43 7.03
CA GLU A 54 -13.61 -26.79 7.86
C GLU A 54 -12.37 -26.38 7.03
N SER A 55 -11.94 -27.24 6.11
CA SER A 55 -10.83 -26.98 5.17
C SER A 55 -11.16 -25.86 4.18
N ARG A 56 -12.45 -25.72 3.82
CA ARG A 56 -12.97 -24.73 2.88
C ARG A 56 -13.03 -23.33 3.50
N VAL A 57 -13.49 -23.20 4.74
CA VAL A 57 -13.49 -21.92 5.45
C VAL A 57 -12.07 -21.40 5.64
N ASP A 58 -11.13 -22.25 6.04
CA ASP A 58 -9.71 -21.87 6.17
C ASP A 58 -9.12 -21.38 4.84
N HIS A 59 -9.47 -22.04 3.73
CA HIS A 59 -9.07 -21.60 2.40
C HIS A 59 -9.65 -20.22 2.05
N LEU A 60 -10.93 -19.97 2.33
CA LEU A 60 -11.55 -18.66 2.12
C LEU A 60 -10.89 -17.59 2.98
N LEU A 61 -10.60 -17.88 4.25
CA LEU A 61 -9.89 -16.96 5.13
C LEU A 61 -8.51 -16.61 4.58
N ALA A 62 -7.76 -17.60 4.10
CA ALA A 62 -6.47 -17.39 3.46
C ALA A 62 -6.60 -16.49 2.21
N MET A 63 -7.58 -16.72 1.35
CA MET A 63 -7.83 -15.89 0.17
C MET A 63 -8.21 -14.45 0.55
N SER A 64 -9.06 -14.28 1.56
CA SER A 64 -9.44 -12.96 2.09
C SER A 64 -8.22 -12.18 2.60
N MET A 65 -7.27 -12.88 3.23
CA MET A 65 -6.05 -12.31 3.77
C MET A 65 -5.07 -11.94 2.66
N VAL A 66 -4.88 -12.81 1.66
CA VAL A 66 -4.05 -12.51 0.48
C VAL A 66 -4.55 -11.27 -0.23
N TRP A 67 -5.87 -11.15 -0.44
CA TRP A 67 -6.48 -9.98 -1.04
C TRP A 67 -6.25 -8.72 -0.20
N ALA A 68 -6.56 -8.75 1.11
CA ALA A 68 -6.37 -7.61 1.99
C ALA A 68 -4.90 -7.17 2.07
N ASN A 69 -3.96 -8.12 2.15
CA ASN A 69 -2.53 -7.84 2.19
C ASN A 69 -2.05 -7.21 0.87
N HIS A 70 -2.57 -7.69 -0.26
CA HIS A 70 -2.25 -7.11 -1.56
C HIS A 70 -2.73 -5.65 -1.67
N VAL A 71 -3.99 -5.41 -1.30
CA VAL A 71 -4.64 -4.10 -1.44
C VAL A 71 -4.15 -3.07 -0.43
N PHE A 72 -4.00 -3.46 0.85
CA PHE A 72 -3.70 -2.51 1.94
C PHE A 72 -2.25 -2.51 2.40
N MET A 73 -1.48 -3.56 2.10
CA MET A 73 -0.06 -3.65 2.50
C MET A 73 0.89 -3.75 1.30
N GLY A 74 0.36 -3.82 0.07
CA GLY A 74 1.17 -3.86 -1.13
C GLY A 74 1.93 -5.18 -1.31
N CYS A 75 1.54 -6.24 -0.58
CA CYS A 75 2.15 -7.55 -0.74
C CYS A 75 2.01 -8.04 -2.19
N ARG A 76 3.02 -8.76 -2.68
CA ARG A 76 3.05 -9.29 -4.04
C ARG A 76 3.03 -10.81 -3.97
N TYR A 77 2.22 -11.41 -4.83
CA TYR A 77 2.04 -12.85 -4.92
C TYR A 77 2.12 -13.28 -6.40
N ASN A 78 2.01 -14.58 -6.65
CA ASN A 78 1.93 -15.10 -8.01
C ASN A 78 0.77 -14.43 -8.78
N PRO A 79 0.96 -14.00 -10.04
CA PRO A 79 -0.08 -13.35 -10.84
C PRO A 79 -1.40 -14.14 -10.96
N GLU A 80 -1.33 -15.47 -11.07
CA GLU A 80 -2.50 -16.35 -11.17
C GLU A 80 -3.33 -16.34 -9.88
N LEU A 81 -2.66 -16.41 -8.73
CA LEU A 81 -3.31 -16.28 -7.43
C LEU A 81 -3.97 -14.91 -7.28
N LEU A 82 -3.27 -13.85 -7.70
CA LEU A 82 -3.78 -12.48 -7.65
C LEU A 82 -4.99 -12.28 -8.56
N GLU A 83 -5.02 -12.92 -9.73
CA GLU A 83 -6.19 -12.86 -10.62
C GLU A 83 -7.41 -13.50 -9.97
N ARG A 84 -7.24 -14.70 -9.42
CA ARG A 84 -8.31 -15.40 -8.72
C ARG A 84 -8.89 -14.58 -7.56
N VAL A 85 -8.06 -14.00 -6.70
CA VAL A 85 -8.57 -13.19 -5.58
C VAL A 85 -9.17 -11.87 -6.03
N ARG A 86 -8.77 -11.32 -7.20
CA ARG A 86 -9.44 -10.16 -7.80
C ARG A 86 -10.84 -10.53 -8.27
N GLU A 87 -11.00 -11.66 -8.96
CA GLU A 87 -12.32 -12.16 -9.39
C GLU A 87 -13.25 -12.39 -8.20
N MET A 88 -12.74 -12.99 -7.11
CA MET A 88 -13.50 -13.18 -5.87
C MET A 88 -13.90 -11.86 -5.18
N ALA A 89 -13.14 -10.79 -5.41
CA ALA A 89 -13.39 -9.46 -4.88
C ALA A 89 -14.19 -8.56 -5.83
N ASP A 90 -14.65 -9.08 -6.97
CA ASP A 90 -15.36 -8.28 -7.96
C ASP A 90 -16.59 -7.60 -7.34
N GLY A 91 -16.73 -6.29 -7.54
CA GLY A 91 -17.75 -5.46 -6.93
C GLY A 91 -17.40 -4.85 -5.56
N ILE A 92 -16.25 -5.19 -4.97
CA ILE A 92 -15.75 -4.53 -3.75
C ILE A 92 -14.82 -3.39 -4.14
N ASP A 93 -15.30 -2.15 -4.04
CA ASP A 93 -14.52 -0.94 -4.35
C ASP A 93 -13.90 -0.33 -3.08
N VAL A 94 -12.56 -0.29 -3.05
CA VAL A 94 -11.81 0.24 -1.90
C VAL A 94 -11.52 1.71 -2.11
N GLU A 95 -12.29 2.56 -1.44
CA GLU A 95 -12.10 4.01 -1.44
C GLU A 95 -10.70 4.36 -0.95
N ASP A 96 -10.02 5.27 -1.66
CA ASP A 96 -8.66 5.74 -1.32
C ASP A 96 -7.68 4.59 -1.04
N ALA A 97 -7.63 3.60 -1.95
CA ALA A 97 -6.68 2.50 -1.85
C ALA A 97 -5.22 3.01 -1.91
N PRO A 98 -4.32 2.55 -1.02
CA PRO A 98 -2.92 2.98 -1.05
C PRO A 98 -2.22 2.58 -2.35
N VAL A 99 -1.44 3.51 -2.93
CA VAL A 99 -0.66 3.24 -4.15
C VAL A 99 0.75 2.80 -3.78
N PHE A 100 1.05 1.52 -3.99
CA PHE A 100 2.38 0.95 -3.75
C PHE A 100 3.22 1.00 -5.01
N LYS A 101 4.27 1.83 -5.00
CA LYS A 101 5.27 1.88 -6.09
C LYS A 101 6.51 1.09 -5.71
N THR A 102 7.07 0.37 -6.68
CA THR A 102 8.37 -0.28 -6.49
C THR A 102 9.52 0.74 -6.53
N ARG A 103 10.68 0.38 -5.97
CA ARG A 103 11.90 1.20 -6.07
C ARG A 103 12.22 1.52 -7.53
N ASP A 104 12.12 0.53 -8.40
CA ASP A 104 12.45 0.67 -9.82
C ASP A 104 11.47 1.59 -10.55
N GLU A 105 10.17 1.53 -10.21
CA GLU A 105 9.18 2.48 -10.70
C GLU A 105 9.48 3.92 -10.26
N LEU A 106 9.93 4.10 -9.01
CA LEU A 106 10.34 5.42 -8.51
C LEU A 106 11.58 5.94 -9.25
N ILE A 107 12.58 5.10 -9.48
CA ILE A 107 13.80 5.46 -10.24
C ILE A 107 13.44 5.81 -11.69
N LYS A 108 12.57 5.04 -12.34
CA LYS A 108 12.12 5.30 -13.71
C LYS A 108 11.35 6.62 -13.81
N GLN A 109 10.48 6.92 -12.84
CA GLN A 109 9.78 8.20 -12.76
C GLN A 109 10.76 9.37 -12.57
N GLN A 110 11.82 9.20 -11.78
CA GLN A 110 12.87 10.22 -11.63
C GLN A 110 13.63 10.43 -12.95
N GLN A 111 14.05 9.37 -13.63
CA GLN A 111 14.74 9.48 -14.92
C GLN A 111 13.86 10.14 -15.98
N GLN A 112 12.57 9.80 -16.04
CA GLN A 112 11.63 10.46 -16.95
C GLN A 112 11.47 11.95 -16.62
N LYS A 113 11.39 12.32 -15.34
CA LYS A 113 11.37 13.73 -14.92
C LYS A 113 12.64 14.46 -15.36
N VAL A 114 13.81 13.83 -15.18
CA VAL A 114 15.09 14.38 -15.64
C VAL A 114 15.08 14.57 -17.16
N ASN A 115 14.67 13.56 -17.93
CA ASN A 115 14.66 13.62 -19.40
C ASN A 115 13.67 14.66 -19.98
N ASN A 116 12.66 15.05 -19.20
CA ASN A 116 11.65 16.03 -19.61
C ASN A 116 12.00 17.48 -19.20
N LEU A 117 13.13 17.70 -18.52
CA LEU A 117 13.60 19.04 -18.20
C LEU A 117 14.22 19.70 -19.46
N PRO A 118 14.09 21.02 -19.62
CA PRO A 118 14.78 21.70 -20.71
C PRO A 118 16.31 21.57 -20.54
N PRO A 119 17.10 21.47 -21.62
CA PRO A 119 18.55 21.19 -21.57
C PRO A 119 19.37 22.11 -20.66
N ILE A 120 18.89 23.33 -20.41
CA ILE A 120 19.53 24.32 -19.54
C ILE A 120 19.55 23.87 -18.06
N LEU A 121 18.61 23.02 -17.62
CA LEU A 121 18.50 22.47 -16.26
C LEU A 121 19.14 21.08 -16.09
N HIS A 122 19.61 20.45 -17.17
CA HIS A 122 20.33 19.17 -17.08
C HIS A 122 21.72 19.33 -16.46
N ILE A 123 22.37 20.48 -16.69
CA ILE A 123 23.75 20.74 -16.26
C ILE A 123 23.84 20.90 -14.73
N THR A 124 22.79 21.37 -14.04
CA THR A 124 22.81 21.55 -12.58
C THR A 124 22.70 20.23 -11.81
N ALA A 125 22.22 19.14 -12.43
CA ALA A 125 22.14 17.82 -11.80
C ALA A 125 23.46 17.03 -11.91
N GLU A 126 24.23 17.21 -12.99
CA GLU A 126 25.56 16.60 -13.13
C GLU A 126 26.58 17.23 -12.18
N VAL A 127 26.54 18.56 -11.99
CA VAL A 127 27.42 19.24 -11.03
C VAL A 127 27.14 18.78 -9.58
N CYS A 128 25.88 18.56 -9.20
CA CYS A 128 25.53 18.08 -7.86
C CYS A 128 26.04 16.65 -7.57
N THR A 129 26.17 15.80 -8.58
CA THR A 129 26.69 14.43 -8.41
C THR A 129 28.22 14.42 -8.27
N VAL A 130 28.90 15.34 -8.96
CA VAL A 130 30.36 15.57 -8.79
C VAL A 130 30.65 16.18 -7.41
N CYS A 131 29.82 17.10 -6.91
CA CYS A 131 29.97 17.65 -5.55
C CYS A 131 29.69 16.61 -4.45
N ALA A 132 28.70 15.74 -4.63
CA ALA A 132 28.37 14.68 -3.67
C ALA A 132 29.45 13.59 -3.57
N SER A 133 30.08 13.25 -4.70
CA SER A 133 31.20 12.27 -4.74
C SER A 133 32.54 12.85 -4.29
N ALA A 134 32.74 14.16 -4.40
CA ALA A 134 33.89 14.84 -3.79
C ALA A 134 33.81 14.84 -2.25
N SER A 135 32.61 14.74 -1.68
CA SER A 135 32.42 14.69 -0.23
C SER A 135 32.60 13.29 0.36
N THR A 136 32.52 12.20 -0.40
CA THR A 136 32.75 10.84 0.15
C THR A 136 34.24 10.44 0.15
N ASN A 137 35.06 11.04 -0.72
CA ASN A 137 36.49 10.72 -0.78
C ASN A 137 37.37 11.46 0.24
N LYS A 138 36.83 12.44 0.99
CA LYS A 138 37.59 13.13 2.05
C LYS A 138 37.32 12.60 3.47
N PHE A 139 36.33 11.73 3.66
CA PHE A 139 36.01 11.13 4.97
C PHE A 139 36.61 9.72 5.17
N ALA A 140 37.34 9.17 4.19
CA ALA A 140 38.04 7.89 4.36
C ALA A 140 39.27 7.99 5.29
N ASN A 141 39.63 9.19 5.77
CA ASN A 141 40.74 9.39 6.69
C ASN A 141 40.45 10.58 7.60
N ILE A 142 39.73 10.34 8.70
CA ILE A 142 39.88 10.96 10.03
C ILE A 142 38.77 10.35 10.90
N ASN A 143 39.18 9.59 11.92
CA ASN A 143 38.32 9.19 13.04
C ASN A 143 37.83 10.46 13.75
N MET A 144 36.59 10.89 13.54
CA MET A 144 35.92 11.86 14.41
C MET A 144 34.41 11.64 14.45
N SER A 145 33.86 11.80 15.65
CA SER A 145 32.49 11.50 16.06
C SER A 145 31.39 12.07 15.15
N PHE A 146 30.32 11.28 14.97
CA PHE A 146 29.19 11.49 14.07
C PHE A 146 28.27 12.68 14.45
N ASP A 147 28.43 13.24 15.65
CA ASP A 147 27.44 14.18 16.22
C ASP A 147 27.58 15.64 15.78
N HIS A 148 28.65 16.03 15.07
CA HIS A 148 28.85 17.43 14.68
C HIS A 148 28.47 17.77 13.22
N VAL A 149 28.26 16.77 12.35
CA VAL A 149 28.06 17.02 10.90
C VAL A 149 26.58 17.25 10.54
N ILE A 150 25.64 16.87 11.41
CA ILE A 150 24.20 17.02 11.13
C ILE A 150 23.74 18.48 11.26
N SER A 151 24.44 19.33 12.01
CA SER A 151 24.05 20.74 12.22
C SER A 151 24.24 21.62 10.97
N ASP A 152 25.24 21.35 10.14
CA ASP A 152 25.59 22.25 9.03
C ASP A 152 24.79 21.94 7.75
N CYS A 153 24.34 20.70 7.55
CA CYS A 153 23.49 20.34 6.41
C CYS A 153 22.04 20.82 6.56
N PHE A 154 21.55 21.01 7.79
CA PHE A 154 20.18 21.48 8.02
C PHE A 154 20.03 22.98 7.74
N THR A 155 21.11 23.77 7.89
CA THR A 155 21.10 25.23 7.76
C THR A 155 21.06 25.72 6.31
N ILE A 156 21.27 24.84 5.31
CA ILE A 156 21.28 25.22 3.88
C ILE A 156 19.90 25.04 3.20
N LYS A 157 18.93 24.35 3.84
CA LYS A 157 17.59 24.14 3.24
C LYS A 157 16.53 25.17 3.57
N GLU A 158 16.78 26.12 4.48
CA GLU A 158 15.80 27.15 4.82
C GLU A 158 16.03 28.51 4.14
N SER A 159 17.21 28.78 3.57
CA SER A 159 17.53 30.10 2.99
C SER A 159 17.19 30.28 1.50
N GLU A 160 16.79 29.24 0.77
CA GLU A 160 16.41 29.36 -0.66
C GLU A 160 14.89 29.32 -0.91
N PHE A 161 14.05 29.28 0.13
CA PHE A 161 12.58 29.20 -0.04
C PHE A 161 11.81 30.50 0.23
N ASN A 162 12.46 31.65 0.50
CA ASN A 162 11.74 32.94 0.69
C ASN A 162 12.58 34.19 0.36
N PHE A 163 12.75 34.52 -0.92
CA PHE A 163 13.00 35.87 -1.49
C PHE A 163 13.12 35.69 -3.02
N THR A 164 12.32 36.22 -3.95
CA THR A 164 11.52 37.44 -3.99
C THR A 164 10.47 37.27 -5.10
N LEU A 165 9.20 37.15 -4.72
CA LEU A 165 8.10 37.75 -5.47
C LEU A 165 8.32 39.27 -5.40
N TYR A 166 8.95 39.90 -6.39
CA TYR A 166 8.80 41.34 -6.72
C TYR A 166 9.74 41.68 -7.89
N LEU A 167 9.19 41.84 -9.09
CA LEU A 167 9.44 42.91 -10.05
C LEU A 167 8.70 42.57 -11.35
N GLY A 168 7.38 42.80 -11.31
CA GLY A 168 6.58 43.10 -12.48
C GLY A 168 6.15 44.56 -12.39
N ALA A 169 6.81 45.42 -13.16
CA ALA A 169 6.34 46.69 -13.72
C ALA A 169 7.43 47.21 -14.66
#